data_AF-A0A1J3D3Q2-F1
#
_entry.id   AF-A0A1J3D3Q2-F1
#
_cell.length_a   1.000
_cell.length_b   1.000
_cell.length_c   1.000
_cell.angle_alpha   90.00
_cell.angle_beta   90.00
_cell.angle_gamma   90.00
#
_symmetry.space_group_name_H-M   'P 1'
#
loop_
_entity.id
_entity.type
_entity.pdbx_description
1 polymer ?
#
loop_
_entity_poly.entity_id
_entity_poly.type
_entity_poly.pdbx_seq_one_letter_code
_entity_poly.pdbx_strand_id
1 'polypeptide(L)'
;MIANGMISSTIYKKLRKKVIVDAFSRLGFEKLNSTQMMKLEWEIKKWMPVTTVAVTTLFNGERILCDHIFSSSVVESSFVEITLESALNLFVLPITVAKCRKTAEKIYPTLDVYQTILHLIPKIEQIFSYDLTASVRSQAAESLEKLRRIRECYDDKIPIADSRWRSPSAHEVCHELHRLPR
;
A
#
# COMPACT_ATOMS: atom_id res chain seq x y z
N MET A 1 -22.99 -6.93 -19.46
CA MET A 1 -24.21 -6.11 -19.35
C MET A 1 -24.28 -5.60 -17.92
N ILE A 2 -24.43 -4.28 -17.72
CA ILE A 2 -25.08 -3.75 -16.52
C ILE A 2 -26.56 -4.13 -16.68
N ALA A 3 -26.87 -5.39 -16.39
CA ALA A 3 -28.20 -5.94 -16.54
C ALA A 3 -29.04 -5.53 -15.33
N ASN A 4 -30.23 -5.03 -15.63
CA ASN A 4 -31.33 -4.73 -14.71
C ASN A 4 -31.21 -3.39 -13.96
N GLY A 5 -31.61 -2.34 -14.69
CA GLY A 5 -31.99 -0.99 -14.28
C GLY A 5 -31.85 -0.59 -12.80
N MET A 6 -30.98 0.40 -12.55
CA MET A 6 -31.29 1.65 -11.83
C MET A 6 -30.04 2.50 -11.56
N ILE A 7 -28.83 1.99 -11.76
CA ILE A 7 -27.58 2.72 -11.45
C ILE A 7 -26.68 2.79 -12.69
N SER A 8 -26.42 4.00 -13.18
CA SER A 8 -25.41 4.24 -14.24
C SER A 8 -24.02 3.79 -13.77
N SER A 9 -23.18 3.31 -14.70
CA SER A 9 -21.77 2.96 -14.45
C SER A 9 -21.06 4.07 -13.64
N THR A 10 -21.31 5.34 -13.95
CA THR A 10 -20.76 6.49 -13.21
C THR A 10 -21.22 6.54 -11.75
N ILE A 11 -22.50 6.28 -11.47
CA ILE A 11 -23.04 6.29 -10.10
C ILE A 11 -22.47 5.11 -9.32
N TYR A 12 -22.37 3.93 -9.95
CA TYR A 12 -21.75 2.76 -9.36
C TYR A 12 -20.31 3.04 -8.94
N LYS A 13 -19.47 3.54 -9.85
CA LYS A 13 -18.05 3.85 -9.56
C LYS A 13 -17.91 4.87 -8.42
N LYS A 14 -18.72 5.93 -8.40
CA LYS A 14 -18.75 6.91 -7.30
C LYS A 14 -19.10 6.27 -5.96
N LEU A 15 -20.10 5.38 -5.93
CA LEU A 15 -20.48 4.67 -4.72
C LEU A 15 -19.36 3.74 -4.23
N ARG A 16 -18.74 2.96 -5.12
CA ARG A 16 -17.62 2.07 -4.79
C ARG A 16 -16.41 2.83 -4.28
N LYS A 17 -16.06 3.94 -4.93
CA LYS A 17 -15.00 4.86 -4.47
C LYS A 17 -15.29 5.36 -3.06
N LYS A 18 -16.53 5.80 -2.81
CA LYS A 18 -16.96 6.25 -1.48
C LYS A 18 -16.84 5.13 -0.44
N VAL A 19 -17.21 3.89 -0.75
CA VAL A 19 -17.08 2.74 0.17
C VAL A 19 -15.63 2.55 0.62
N ILE A 20 -14.66 2.65 -0.29
CA ILE A 20 -13.23 2.56 0.05
C ILE A 20 -12.81 3.71 0.96
N VAL A 21 -13.20 4.94 0.63
CA VAL A 21 -12.87 6.14 1.42
C VAL A 21 -13.50 6.08 2.83
N ASP A 22 -14.76 5.69 2.93
CA ASP A 22 -15.47 5.53 4.21
C ASP A 22 -14.84 4.40 5.04
N ALA A 23 -14.41 3.32 4.41
CA ALA A 23 -13.69 2.24 5.09
C ALA A 23 -12.35 2.72 5.66
N PHE A 24 -11.59 3.52 4.91
CA PHE A 24 -10.35 4.13 5.40
C PHE A 24 -10.62 5.04 6.61
N SER A 25 -11.63 5.89 6.51
CA SER A 25 -12.02 6.78 7.63
C SER A 25 -12.40 5.97 8.88
N ARG A 26 -13.17 4.89 8.75
CA ARG A 26 -13.56 4.00 9.86
C ARG A 26 -12.38 3.26 10.49
N LEU A 27 -11.37 2.93 9.67
CA LEU A 27 -10.12 2.33 10.15
C LEU A 27 -9.16 3.39 10.74
N GLY A 28 -9.56 4.67 10.77
CA GLY A 28 -8.78 5.77 11.34
C GLY A 28 -7.65 6.25 10.44
N PHE A 29 -7.72 5.97 9.14
CA PHE A 29 -6.79 6.50 8.15
C PHE A 29 -7.29 7.84 7.62
N GLU A 30 -6.52 8.88 7.91
CA GLU A 30 -6.73 10.22 7.40
C GLU A 30 -5.55 10.60 6.51
N LYS A 31 -5.80 11.45 5.51
CA LYS A 31 -4.73 11.96 4.66
C LYS A 31 -3.72 12.73 5.52
N LEU A 32 -2.44 12.36 5.41
CA LEU A 32 -1.36 12.98 6.18
C LEU A 32 -1.34 14.51 6.01
N ASN A 33 -1.45 15.23 7.13
CA ASN A 33 -1.27 16.67 7.23
C ASN A 33 0.05 17.04 7.93
N SER A 34 0.43 18.32 7.89
CA SER A 34 1.70 18.81 8.46
C SER A 34 1.84 18.56 9.96
N THR A 35 0.74 18.59 10.72
CA THR A 35 0.73 18.32 12.16
C THR A 35 0.91 16.84 12.46
N GLN A 36 0.33 15.94 11.66
CA GLN A 36 0.51 14.49 11.77
C GLN A 36 1.97 14.07 11.50
N MET A 37 2.71 14.80 10.66
CA MET A 37 4.15 14.56 10.46
C MET A 37 4.96 14.69 11.76
N MET A 38 4.49 15.47 12.75
CA MET A 38 5.15 15.58 14.06
C MET A 38 4.93 14.34 14.95
N LYS A 39 3.86 13.55 14.71
CA LYS A 39 3.52 12.33 15.47
C LYS A 39 3.63 11.06 14.62
N LEU A 40 4.70 10.97 13.84
CA LEU A 40 4.90 9.91 12.83
C LEU A 40 4.73 8.47 13.37
N GLU A 41 5.17 8.19 14.60
CA GLU A 41 5.02 6.86 15.21
C GLU A 41 3.56 6.42 15.36
N TRP A 42 2.69 7.35 15.76
CA TRP A 42 1.28 7.08 15.94
C TRP A 42 0.61 6.78 14.59
N GLU A 43 0.97 7.56 13.58
CA GLU A 43 0.48 7.37 12.21
C GLU A 43 0.96 6.04 11.63
N ILE A 44 2.21 5.62 11.87
CA ILE A 44 2.72 4.30 11.45
C ILE A 44 1.89 3.18 12.08
N LYS A 45 1.63 3.25 13.40
CA LYS A 45 0.86 2.23 14.12
C LYS A 45 -0.56 2.08 13.60
N LYS A 46 -1.20 3.18 13.21
CA LYS A 46 -2.53 3.16 12.57
C LYS A 46 -2.47 2.67 11.13
N TRP A 47 -1.46 3.11 10.39
CA TRP A 47 -1.32 2.85 8.97
C TRP A 47 -1.10 1.38 8.64
N MET A 48 -0.33 0.65 9.45
CA MET A 48 -0.04 -0.77 9.19
C MET A 48 -1.30 -1.63 9.05
N PRO A 49 -2.20 -1.72 10.06
CA PRO A 49 -3.40 -2.54 9.95
C PRO A 49 -4.36 -2.02 8.86
N VAL A 50 -4.47 -0.71 8.68
CA VAL A 50 -5.26 -0.11 7.57
C VAL A 50 -4.73 -0.62 6.23
N THR A 51 -3.42 -0.56 6.02
CA THR A 51 -2.80 -0.86 4.73
C THR A 51 -2.91 -2.34 4.39
N THR A 52 -2.74 -3.21 5.39
CA THR A 52 -3.01 -4.63 5.23
C THR A 52 -4.44 -4.85 4.76
N VAL A 53 -5.45 -4.34 5.48
CA VAL A 53 -6.87 -4.51 5.10
C VAL A 53 -7.19 -3.88 3.74
N ALA A 54 -6.63 -2.71 3.44
CA ALA A 54 -6.82 -2.03 2.17
C ALA A 54 -6.36 -2.89 1.00
N VAL A 55 -5.14 -3.44 1.08
CA VAL A 55 -4.56 -4.27 0.02
C VAL A 55 -5.22 -5.64 -0.04
N THR A 56 -5.33 -6.36 1.08
CA THR A 56 -5.80 -7.76 1.07
C THR A 56 -7.31 -7.89 0.85
N THR A 57 -8.07 -6.87 1.22
CA THR A 57 -9.54 -6.94 1.23
C THR A 57 -10.18 -5.94 0.29
N LEU A 58 -9.93 -4.64 0.47
CA LEU A 58 -10.67 -3.60 -0.27
C LEU A 58 -10.29 -3.56 -1.75
N PHE A 59 -9.00 -3.38 -2.06
CA PHE A 59 -8.54 -3.31 -3.44
C PHE A 59 -8.63 -4.66 -4.15
N ASN A 60 -8.33 -5.76 -3.45
CA ASN A 60 -8.50 -7.10 -4.00
C ASN A 60 -9.97 -7.40 -4.33
N GLY A 61 -10.89 -7.05 -3.43
CA GLY A 61 -12.32 -7.21 -3.66
C GLY A 61 -12.82 -6.36 -4.81
N GLU A 62 -12.35 -5.10 -4.92
CA GLU A 62 -12.72 -4.24 -6.05
C GLU A 62 -12.16 -4.75 -7.37
N ARG A 63 -10.95 -5.31 -7.38
CA ARG A 63 -10.36 -5.93 -8.58
C ARG A 63 -11.26 -7.04 -9.13
N ILE A 64 -11.70 -7.94 -8.25
CA ILE A 64 -12.59 -9.07 -8.58
C ILE A 64 -13.96 -8.55 -9.05
N LEU A 65 -14.53 -7.56 -8.37
CA LEU A 65 -15.81 -6.98 -8.76
C LEU A 65 -15.74 -6.29 -10.12
N CYS A 66 -14.66 -5.54 -10.39
CA CYS A 66 -14.46 -4.91 -11.67
C CYS A 66 -14.39 -5.95 -12.80
N ASP A 67 -13.62 -7.03 -12.62
CA ASP A 67 -13.52 -8.13 -13.59
C ASP A 67 -14.86 -8.82 -13.86
N HIS A 68 -15.73 -8.90 -12.85
CA HIS A 68 -17.03 -9.54 -12.99
C HIS A 68 -18.09 -8.63 -13.63
N ILE A 69 -18.07 -7.33 -13.34
CA ILE A 69 -19.14 -6.39 -13.71
C ILE A 69 -18.86 -5.71 -15.05
N PHE A 70 -17.60 -5.35 -15.32
CA PHE A 70 -17.22 -4.57 -16.49
C PHE A 70 -16.72 -5.45 -17.64
N SER A 71 -16.93 -5.00 -18.86
CA SER A 71 -16.30 -5.62 -20.03
C SER A 71 -14.80 -5.35 -20.04
N SER A 72 -14.04 -6.22 -20.71
CA SER A 72 -12.59 -6.09 -20.88
C SER A 72 -12.13 -4.73 -21.42
N SER A 73 -12.96 -4.07 -22.23
CA SER A 73 -12.67 -2.73 -22.78
C SER A 73 -12.70 -1.58 -21.76
N VAL A 74 -13.36 -1.75 -20.61
CA VAL A 74 -13.55 -0.66 -19.62
C VAL A 74 -13.24 -1.08 -18.18
N VAL A 75 -12.86 -2.35 -17.96
CA VAL A 75 -12.54 -2.88 -16.63
C VAL A 75 -11.38 -2.13 -16.00
N GLU A 76 -10.30 -1.92 -16.75
CA GLU A 76 -9.09 -1.25 -16.26
C GLU A 76 -9.38 0.20 -15.87
N SER A 77 -9.98 0.99 -16.78
CA SER A 77 -10.31 2.38 -16.51
C SER A 77 -11.32 2.55 -15.37
N SER A 78 -12.24 1.59 -15.21
CA SER A 78 -13.21 1.59 -14.11
C SER A 78 -12.55 1.26 -12.76
N PHE A 79 -11.65 0.27 -12.73
CA PHE A 79 -10.87 -0.04 -11.54
C PHE A 79 -10.02 1.16 -11.10
N VAL A 80 -9.31 1.79 -12.04
CA VAL A 80 -8.51 3.00 -11.82
C VAL A 80 -9.35 4.14 -11.23
N GLU A 81 -10.52 4.42 -11.81
CA GLU A 81 -11.41 5.49 -11.34
C GLU A 81 -11.85 5.29 -9.87
N ILE A 82 -11.98 4.02 -9.45
CA ILE A 82 -12.41 3.66 -8.10
C ILE A 82 -11.24 3.67 -7.11
N THR A 83 -10.08 3.10 -7.46
CA THR A 83 -9.04 2.75 -6.48
C THR A 83 -7.81 3.64 -6.50
N LEU A 84 -7.47 4.26 -7.63
CA LEU A 84 -6.14 4.83 -7.85
C LEU A 84 -5.78 5.88 -6.80
N GLU A 85 -6.65 6.85 -6.57
CA GLU A 85 -6.40 7.94 -5.62
C GLU A 85 -6.19 7.42 -4.20
N SER A 86 -7.05 6.50 -3.74
CA SER A 86 -6.94 5.91 -2.40
C SER A 86 -5.66 5.08 -2.25
N ALA A 87 -5.27 4.33 -3.29
CA ALA A 87 -4.05 3.55 -3.28
C ALA A 87 -2.80 4.44 -3.21
N LEU A 88 -2.72 5.48 -4.05
CA LEU A 88 -1.59 6.42 -4.03
C LEU A 88 -1.46 7.13 -2.68
N ASN A 89 -2.58 7.59 -2.10
CA ASN A 89 -2.60 8.22 -0.79
C ASN A 89 -2.11 7.28 0.33
N LEU A 90 -2.45 6.00 0.26
CA LEU A 90 -2.00 5.00 1.23
C LEU A 90 -0.47 4.88 1.25
N PHE A 91 0.18 4.92 0.09
CA PHE A 91 1.64 4.81 -0.02
C PHE A 91 2.40 6.13 0.15
N VAL A 92 1.73 7.25 0.47
CA VAL A 92 2.41 8.52 0.82
C VAL A 92 3.16 8.39 2.16
N LEU A 93 2.60 7.67 3.13
CA LEU A 93 3.21 7.51 4.45
C LEU A 93 4.58 6.83 4.37
N PRO A 94 4.74 5.66 3.72
CA PRO A 94 6.05 5.04 3.50
C PRO A 94 7.12 5.96 2.94
N ILE A 95 6.77 6.74 1.90
CA ILE A 95 7.69 7.69 1.27
C ILE A 95 8.09 8.79 2.26
N THR A 96 7.13 9.27 3.06
CA THR A 96 7.35 10.29 4.07
C THR A 96 8.26 9.76 5.17
N VAL A 97 7.97 8.56 5.69
CA VAL A 97 8.79 7.86 6.68
C VAL A 97 10.22 7.69 6.16
N ALA A 98 10.40 7.28 4.90
CA ALA A 98 11.72 7.12 4.29
C ALA A 98 12.51 8.44 4.22
N LYS A 99 11.84 9.58 4.01
CA LYS A 99 12.46 10.92 3.96
C LYS A 99 12.75 11.52 5.33
N CYS A 100 12.07 11.07 6.39
CA CYS A 100 12.27 11.63 7.73
C CYS A 100 13.68 11.36 8.28
N ARG A 101 14.22 12.35 9.02
CA ARG A 101 15.48 12.19 9.75
C ARG A 101 15.42 10.98 10.67
N LYS A 102 16.43 10.11 10.58
CA LYS A 102 16.54 8.87 11.35
C LYS A 102 17.23 9.14 12.68
N THR A 103 16.43 9.21 13.73
CA THR A 103 16.86 9.20 15.14
C THR A 103 16.68 7.79 15.71
N ALA A 104 17.35 7.46 16.81
CA ALA A 104 17.29 6.12 17.42
C ALA A 104 15.85 5.63 17.65
N GLU A 105 14.99 6.51 18.16
CA GLU A 105 13.56 6.25 18.42
C GLU A 105 12.75 5.93 17.15
N LYS A 106 13.17 6.40 15.98
CA LYS A 106 12.43 6.24 14.72
C LYS A 106 12.87 5.06 13.88
N ILE A 107 13.93 4.35 14.30
CA ILE A 107 14.48 3.21 13.55
C ILE A 107 13.45 2.07 13.53
N TYR A 108 13.01 1.60 14.70
CA TYR A 108 12.07 0.48 14.78
C TYR A 108 10.74 0.74 14.06
N PRO A 109 10.08 1.91 14.23
CA PRO A 109 8.90 2.24 13.43
C PRO A 109 9.17 2.26 11.91
N THR A 110 10.36 2.70 11.48
CA THR A 110 10.74 2.65 10.06
C THR A 110 10.85 1.22 9.56
N LEU A 111 11.44 0.32 10.35
CA LEU A 111 11.56 -1.09 10.02
C LEU A 111 10.20 -1.80 9.98
N ASP A 112 9.27 -1.42 10.87
CA ASP A 112 7.88 -1.90 10.87
C ASP A 112 7.19 -1.58 9.53
N VAL A 113 7.36 -0.35 9.03
CA VAL A 113 6.84 0.06 7.72
C VAL A 113 7.49 -0.73 6.59
N TYR A 114 8.83 -0.88 6.62
CA TYR A 114 9.55 -1.69 5.63
C TYR A 114 8.98 -3.11 5.55
N GLN A 115 8.85 -3.80 6.69
CA GLN A 115 8.38 -5.18 6.75
C GLN A 115 6.93 -5.31 6.27
N THR A 116 6.08 -4.34 6.62
CA THR A 116 4.68 -4.29 6.18
C THR A 116 4.58 -4.20 4.67
N ILE A 117 5.32 -3.28 4.04
CA ILE A 117 5.28 -3.12 2.57
C ILE A 117 5.85 -4.34 1.89
N LEU A 118 6.99 -4.85 2.36
CA LEU A 118 7.64 -6.03 1.80
C LEU A 118 6.68 -7.22 1.74
N HIS A 119 5.91 -7.43 2.81
CA HIS A 119 4.88 -8.48 2.86
C HIS A 119 3.73 -8.26 1.86
N LEU A 120 3.39 -7.00 1.58
CA LEU A 120 2.26 -6.65 0.70
C LEU A 120 2.65 -6.55 -0.78
N ILE A 121 3.94 -6.41 -1.13
CA ILE A 121 4.38 -6.24 -2.53
C ILE A 121 3.79 -7.28 -3.47
N PRO A 122 3.87 -8.61 -3.22
CA PRO A 122 3.34 -9.60 -4.15
C PRO A 122 1.85 -9.39 -4.44
N LYS A 123 1.09 -8.98 -3.42
CA LYS A 123 -0.34 -8.71 -3.54
C LYS A 123 -0.62 -7.40 -4.28
N ILE A 124 0.21 -6.37 -4.07
CA ILE A 124 0.15 -5.10 -4.80
C ILE A 124 0.41 -5.32 -6.29
N GLU A 125 1.45 -6.06 -6.65
CA GLU A 125 1.76 -6.42 -8.04
C GLU A 125 0.60 -7.18 -8.70
N GLN A 126 0.00 -8.13 -7.98
CA GLN A 126 -1.15 -8.88 -8.47
C GLN A 126 -2.39 -7.99 -8.71
N ILE A 127 -2.72 -7.12 -7.75
CA ILE A 127 -3.95 -6.31 -7.82
C ILE A 127 -3.80 -5.18 -8.84
N PHE A 128 -2.66 -4.50 -8.85
CA PHE A 128 -2.42 -3.33 -9.69
C PHE A 128 -1.62 -3.69 -10.96
N SER A 129 -1.88 -4.89 -11.51
CA SER A 129 -1.17 -5.45 -12.67
C SER A 129 -1.47 -4.73 -13.99
N TYR A 130 -2.43 -3.81 -13.99
CA TYR A 130 -2.77 -2.99 -15.14
C TYR A 130 -1.73 -1.88 -15.40
N ASP A 131 -1.62 -1.44 -16.66
CA ASP A 131 -0.70 -0.38 -17.08
C ASP A 131 -1.11 0.96 -16.46
N LEU A 132 -2.41 1.28 -16.46
CA LEU A 132 -2.93 2.51 -15.85
C LEU A 132 -2.75 2.55 -14.32
N THR A 133 -2.47 1.41 -13.68
CA THR A 133 -2.18 1.32 -12.25
C THR A 133 -0.70 1.18 -11.92
N ALA A 134 0.20 1.24 -12.91
CA ALA A 134 1.65 1.10 -12.73
C ALA A 134 2.26 2.12 -11.75
N SER A 135 1.62 3.29 -11.57
CA SER A 135 2.04 4.31 -10.61
C SER A 135 1.96 3.83 -9.17
N VAL A 136 0.95 3.01 -8.81
CA VAL A 136 0.82 2.44 -7.45
C VAL A 136 1.97 1.46 -7.18
N ARG A 137 2.26 0.59 -8.13
CA ARG A 137 3.35 -0.40 -8.05
C ARG A 137 4.71 0.30 -7.94
N SER A 138 4.95 1.28 -8.81
CA SER A 138 6.15 2.12 -8.78
C SER A 138 6.32 2.84 -7.43
N GLN A 139 5.24 3.42 -6.89
CA GLN A 139 5.29 4.13 -5.61
C GLN A 139 5.59 3.19 -4.43
N ALA A 140 4.99 1.99 -4.41
CA ALA A 140 5.25 0.97 -3.41
C ALA A 140 6.71 0.47 -3.49
N ALA A 141 7.19 0.14 -4.68
CA ALA A 141 8.56 -0.32 -4.92
C ALA A 141 9.60 0.75 -4.56
N GLU A 142 9.38 2.01 -4.96
CA GLU A 142 10.26 3.13 -4.60
C GLU A 142 10.34 3.32 -3.08
N SER A 143 9.20 3.23 -2.39
CA SER A 143 9.16 3.36 -0.94
C SER A 143 9.91 2.22 -0.26
N LEU A 144 9.73 0.97 -0.73
CA LEU A 144 10.40 -0.20 -0.20
C LEU A 144 11.92 -0.09 -0.38
N GLU A 145 12.38 0.32 -1.56
CA GLU A 145 13.79 0.48 -1.87
C GLU A 145 14.46 1.53 -0.96
N LYS A 146 13.80 2.67 -0.74
CA LYS A 146 14.34 3.69 0.18
C LYS A 146 14.39 3.18 1.62
N LEU A 147 13.38 2.45 2.06
CA LEU A 147 13.33 1.86 3.40
C LEU A 147 14.36 0.74 3.58
N ARG A 148 14.62 -0.07 2.54
CA ARG A 148 15.66 -1.11 2.53
C ARG A 148 17.04 -0.53 2.80
N ARG A 149 17.41 0.56 2.10
CA ARG A 149 18.69 1.25 2.32
C ARG A 149 18.84 1.74 3.75
N ILE A 150 17.74 2.23 4.35
CA ILE A 150 17.74 2.61 5.76
C ILE A 150 18.01 1.39 6.64
N ARG A 151 17.31 0.27 6.42
CA ARG A 151 17.54 -0.97 7.18
C ARG A 151 19.01 -1.39 7.13
N GLU A 152 19.62 -1.38 5.95
CA GLU A 152 21.03 -1.75 5.75
C GLU A 152 21.99 -0.84 6.55
N CYS A 153 21.74 0.47 6.59
CA CYS A 153 22.56 1.39 7.39
C CYS A 153 22.47 1.17 8.91
N TYR A 154 21.46 0.44 9.38
CA TYR A 154 21.23 0.19 10.80
C TYR A 154 21.39 -1.29 11.18
N ASP A 155 21.68 -2.19 10.25
CA ASP A 155 21.74 -3.63 10.49
C ASP A 155 22.78 -3.99 11.57
N ASP A 156 23.96 -3.36 11.52
CA ASP A 156 25.02 -3.52 12.53
C ASP A 156 24.68 -2.90 13.90
N LYS A 157 23.67 -2.03 13.96
CA LYS A 157 23.26 -1.31 15.19
C LYS A 157 22.02 -1.91 15.84
N ILE A 158 21.34 -2.85 15.18
CA ILE A 158 20.22 -3.59 15.77
C ILE A 158 20.81 -4.62 16.75
N PRO A 159 20.49 -4.55 18.05
CA PRO A 159 21.01 -5.47 19.04
C PRO A 159 20.72 -6.93 18.67
N ILE A 160 21.69 -7.82 18.88
CA ILE A 160 21.58 -9.24 18.50
C ILE A 160 20.35 -9.92 19.12
N ALA A 161 19.94 -9.47 20.30
CA ALA A 161 18.79 -9.98 21.04
C ALA A 161 17.42 -9.55 20.48
N ASP A 162 17.34 -8.59 19.54
CA ASP A 162 16.07 -8.18 18.95
C ASP A 162 15.69 -9.09 17.78
N SER A 163 15.15 -10.26 18.13
CA SER A 163 14.68 -11.29 17.20
C SER A 163 13.55 -10.82 16.27
N ARG A 164 12.85 -9.73 16.59
CA ARG A 164 11.74 -9.19 15.80
C ARG A 164 12.17 -8.73 14.40
N TRP A 165 13.43 -8.31 14.23
CA TRP A 165 13.93 -7.70 12.98
C TRP A 165 14.88 -8.59 12.17
N ARG A 166 15.22 -9.78 12.69
CA ARG A 166 16.11 -10.75 12.04
C ARG A 166 15.39 -11.87 11.26
N SER A 167 14.06 -11.85 11.14
CA SER A 167 13.33 -12.93 10.47
C SER A 167 13.78 -13.12 9.00
N PRO A 168 14.19 -14.34 8.59
CA PRO A 168 14.67 -14.66 7.24
C PRO A 168 13.67 -14.38 6.10
N SER A 169 12.38 -14.23 6.43
CA SER A 169 11.29 -14.02 5.47
C SER A 169 11.46 -12.76 4.60
N ALA A 170 12.24 -11.77 5.05
CA ALA A 170 12.51 -10.58 4.25
C ALA A 170 13.60 -10.78 3.19
N HIS A 171 14.55 -11.69 3.44
CA HIS A 171 15.69 -11.94 2.56
C HIS A 171 15.30 -12.86 1.38
N GLU A 172 14.31 -13.75 1.57
CA GLU A 172 13.74 -14.59 0.51
C GLU A 172 12.87 -13.77 -0.47
N VAL A 173 12.10 -12.79 0.01
CA VAL A 173 11.25 -11.93 -0.85
C VAL A 173 12.08 -11.02 -1.76
N CYS A 174 13.25 -10.55 -1.31
CA CYS A 174 14.16 -9.75 -2.14
C CYS A 174 14.78 -10.55 -3.30
N HIS A 175 14.99 -11.85 -3.13
CA HIS A 175 15.55 -12.69 -4.18
C HIS A 175 14.54 -12.96 -5.32
N GLU A 176 13.25 -12.87 -5.04
CA GLU A 176 12.17 -13.09 -6.02
C GLU A 176 11.86 -11.83 -6.85
N LEU A 177 12.04 -10.63 -6.30
CA LEU A 177 11.79 -9.37 -7.00
C LEU A 177 12.84 -9.05 -8.09
N HIS A 178 14.06 -9.57 -7.95
CA HIS A 178 15.09 -9.48 -9.01
C HIS A 178 14.89 -10.50 -10.15
N ARG A 179 13.88 -11.38 -10.07
CA ARG A 179 13.55 -12.37 -11.11
C ARG A 179 12.34 -12.01 -11.98
N LEU A 180 11.65 -10.90 -11.71
CA LEU A 180 10.54 -10.48 -12.57
C LEU A 180 11.09 -9.93 -13.91
N PRO A 181 10.65 -10.45 -15.07
CA PRO A 181 11.04 -9.90 -16.36
C PRO A 181 10.52 -8.46 -16.49
N ARG A 182 11.36 -7.58 -17.04
CA ARG A 182 11.08 -6.16 -17.28
C ARG A 182 9.92 -5.95 -18.24
#